data_AF-A0A972NSB9-F1
#
_entry.id   AF-A0A972NSB9-F1
#
_cell.length_a   1.000
_cell.length_b   1.000
_cell.length_c   1.000
_cell.angle_alpha   90.00
_cell.angle_beta   90.00
_cell.angle_gamma   90.00
#
_symmetry.space_group_name_H-M   'P 1'
#
loop_
_entity.id
_entity.type
_entity.pdbx_description
1 polymer ?
#
loop_
_entity_poly.entity_id
_entity_poly.type
_entity_poly.pdbx_seq_one_letter_code
_entity_poly.pdbx_strand_id
1 'polypeptide(L)'
;MNPRKFGSLANDQQEPWKRPLAEFIAHCYRKRFGRSTPEHVQSLEEVVKRAEQRRSERRERKANNAVLPTGPQRTDSGSNGKLPELHEHDSE
;
A
#
# COMPACT_ATOMS: atom_id res chain seq x y z
N MET A 1 -22.29 38.62 -24.72
CA MET A 1 -22.76 37.23 -24.49
C MET A 1 -24.25 37.28 -24.18
N ASN A 2 -25.10 36.41 -24.74
CA ASN A 2 -26.57 36.47 -24.55
C ASN A 2 -27.06 35.38 -23.59
N PRO A 3 -27.62 35.73 -22.43
CA PRO A 3 -28.10 34.78 -21.42
C PRO A 3 -29.13 33.76 -21.93
N ARG A 4 -29.95 34.16 -22.91
CA ARG A 4 -31.04 33.32 -23.44
C ARG A 4 -30.58 32.06 -24.17
N LYS A 5 -29.31 32.00 -24.58
CA LYS A 5 -28.75 30.84 -25.29
C LYS A 5 -28.16 29.77 -24.36
N PHE A 6 -28.03 30.03 -23.05
CA PHE A 6 -27.48 29.06 -22.09
C PHE A 6 -28.42 27.92 -21.73
N GLY A 7 -29.74 28.07 -21.94
CA GLY A 7 -30.70 26.98 -21.68
C GLY A 7 -30.46 25.73 -22.54
N SER A 8 -29.85 25.88 -23.72
CA SER A 8 -29.42 24.76 -24.57
C SER A 8 -28.14 24.08 -24.08
N LEU A 9 -27.40 24.70 -23.17
CA LEU A 9 -26.09 24.22 -22.69
C LEU A 9 -26.22 23.32 -21.46
N ALA A 10 -27.30 23.48 -20.70
CA ALA A 10 -27.75 22.56 -19.64
C ALA A 10 -28.43 21.33 -20.26
N ASN A 11 -27.74 20.68 -21.20
CA ASN A 11 -28.20 19.43 -21.76
C ASN A 11 -27.56 18.28 -20.98
N ASP A 12 -28.20 17.94 -19.87
CA ASP A 12 -27.80 16.88 -18.93
C ASP A 12 -27.70 15.50 -19.61
N GLN A 13 -28.34 15.37 -20.77
CA GLN A 13 -28.42 14.15 -21.58
C GLN A 13 -27.33 14.06 -22.65
N GLN A 14 -26.60 15.16 -22.93
CA GLN A 14 -25.67 15.22 -24.05
C GLN A 14 -24.36 14.48 -23.78
N GLU A 15 -23.88 14.48 -22.54
CA GLU A 15 -22.65 13.78 -22.17
C GLU A 15 -22.84 13.04 -20.84
N PRO A 16 -22.32 11.80 -20.70
CA PRO A 16 -22.53 10.99 -19.49
C PRO A 16 -22.09 11.66 -18.19
N TRP A 17 -21.09 12.54 -18.26
CA TRP A 17 -20.55 13.28 -17.12
C TRP A 17 -21.40 14.51 -16.72
N LYS A 18 -22.37 14.91 -17.56
CA LYS A 18 -23.33 15.98 -17.26
C LYS A 18 -24.56 15.50 -16.50
N ARG A 19 -24.68 14.19 -16.27
CA ARG A 19 -25.69 13.61 -15.39
C ARG A 19 -25.50 14.11 -13.95
N PRO A 20 -26.54 14.11 -13.11
CA PRO A 20 -26.38 14.37 -11.69
C PRO A 20 -25.25 13.53 -11.10
N LEU A 21 -24.39 14.14 -10.29
CA LEU A 21 -23.16 13.51 -9.79
C LEU A 21 -23.41 12.14 -9.14
N ALA A 22 -24.49 12.03 -8.36
CA ALA A 22 -24.90 10.78 -7.74
C ALA A 22 -25.20 9.67 -8.77
N GLU A 23 -25.93 10.00 -9.84
CA GLU A 23 -26.25 9.06 -10.91
C GLU A 23 -25.01 8.66 -11.72
N PHE A 24 -24.11 9.61 -12.00
CA PHE A 24 -22.86 9.35 -12.70
C PHE A 24 -21.97 8.38 -11.91
N ILE A 25 -21.79 8.62 -10.61
CA ILE A 25 -21.02 7.73 -9.73
C ILE A 25 -21.65 6.33 -9.69
N ALA A 26 -22.98 6.24 -9.54
CA ALA A 26 -23.70 4.96 -9.54
C ALA A 26 -23.52 4.19 -10.87
N HIS A 27 -23.58 4.90 -12.00
CA HIS A 27 -23.33 4.32 -13.32
C HIS A 27 -21.90 3.77 -13.43
N CYS A 28 -20.89 4.55 -13.02
CA CYS A 28 -19.49 4.12 -13.00
C CYS A 28 -19.28 2.90 -12.09
N TYR A 29 -19.93 2.89 -10.93
CA TYR A 29 -19.84 1.78 -9.97
C TYR A 29 -20.43 0.50 -10.56
N ARG A 30 -21.66 0.55 -11.07
CA ARG A 30 -22.31 -0.60 -11.70
C ARG A 30 -21.51 -1.13 -12.90
N LYS A 31 -20.95 -0.24 -13.73
CA LYS A 31 -20.13 -0.63 -14.89
C LYS A 31 -18.88 -1.41 -14.49
N ARG A 32 -18.24 -1.07 -13.37
CA ARG A 32 -16.99 -1.71 -12.91
C ARG A 32 -17.23 -2.96 -12.06
N PHE A 33 -18.24 -2.92 -11.19
CA PHE A 33 -18.43 -3.94 -10.16
C PHE A 33 -19.66 -4.83 -10.38
N GLY A 34 -20.56 -4.47 -11.28
CA GLY A 34 -21.80 -5.22 -11.55
C GLY A 34 -22.82 -5.19 -10.41
N ARG A 35 -22.61 -4.35 -9.39
CA ARG A 35 -23.46 -4.22 -8.19
C ARG A 35 -23.92 -2.77 -8.01
N SER A 36 -24.99 -2.54 -7.27
CA SER A 36 -25.51 -1.20 -6.97
C SER A 36 -24.84 -0.56 -5.75
N THR A 37 -24.38 -1.38 -4.80
CA THR A 37 -23.75 -0.94 -3.56
C THR A 37 -22.53 -1.80 -3.20
N PRO A 38 -21.59 -1.27 -2.42
CA PRO A 38 -20.49 -2.07 -1.86
C PRO A 38 -20.99 -3.11 -0.86
N GLU A 39 -20.30 -4.25 -0.83
CA GLU A 39 -20.53 -5.32 0.16
C GLU A 39 -20.05 -4.90 1.57
N HIS A 40 -19.03 -4.05 1.63
CA HIS A 40 -18.50 -3.52 2.87
C HIS A 40 -18.38 -2.00 2.76
N VAL A 41 -19.03 -1.30 3.69
CA VAL A 41 -18.95 0.16 3.83
C VAL A 41 -18.31 0.44 5.19
N GLN A 42 -17.23 1.20 5.19
CA GLN A 42 -16.54 1.63 6.41
C GLN A 42 -16.55 3.15 6.47
N SER A 43 -16.68 3.70 7.68
CA SER A 43 -16.56 5.13 7.86
C SER A 43 -15.10 5.57 7.73
N LEU A 44 -14.87 6.81 7.31
CA LEU A 44 -13.52 7.35 7.22
C LEU A 44 -12.83 7.36 8.59
N GLU A 45 -13.59 7.65 9.65
CA GLU A 45 -13.11 7.66 11.03
C GLU A 45 -12.60 6.29 11.48
N GLU A 46 -13.31 5.21 11.16
CA GLU A 46 -12.87 3.84 11.44
C GLU A 46 -11.55 3.51 10.73
N VAL A 47 -11.42 3.92 9.47
CA VAL A 47 -10.21 3.70 8.67
C VAL A 47 -9.02 4.44 9.29
N VAL A 48 -9.22 5.68 9.73
CA VAL A 48 -8.20 6.49 10.41
C VAL A 48 -7.80 5.85 11.74
N LYS A 49 -8.76 5.50 12.59
CA LYS A 49 -8.50 4.84 13.89
C LYS A 49 -7.71 3.54 13.72
N ARG A 50 -8.10 2.69 12.77
CA ARG A 50 -7.37 1.43 12.46
C ARG A 50 -5.95 1.71 11.97
N ALA A 51 -5.75 2.76 11.17
CA ALA A 51 -4.42 3.15 10.71
C ALA A 51 -3.53 3.65 11.86
N GLU A 52 -4.09 4.39 12.81
CA GLU A 52 -3.40 4.88 14.01
C GLU A 52 -3.02 3.74 14.94
N GLN A 53 -3.94 2.82 15.24
CA GLN A 53 -3.67 1.62 16.04
C GLN A 53 -2.52 0.78 15.43
N ARG A 54 -2.59 0.53 14.11
CA ARG A 54 -1.51 -0.18 13.42
C ARG A 54 -0.17 0.57 13.50
N ARG A 55 -0.19 1.90 13.54
CA ARG A 55 1.03 2.71 13.71
C ARG A 55 1.55 2.67 15.14
N SER A 56 0.69 2.75 16.16
CA SER A 56 1.10 2.67 17.56
C SER A 56 1.69 1.30 17.88
N GLU A 57 1.03 0.21 17.48
CA GLU A 57 1.54 -1.16 17.65
C GLU A 57 2.93 -1.34 17.01
N ARG A 58 3.14 -0.77 15.81
CA ARG A 58 4.45 -0.80 15.16
C ARG A 58 5.52 -0.02 15.94
N ARG A 59 5.16 1.10 16.55
CA ARG A 59 6.08 1.88 17.40
C ARG A 59 6.40 1.11 18.68
N GLU A 60 5.41 0.52 19.33
CA GLU A 60 5.58 -0.29 20.53
C GLU A 60 6.44 -1.53 20.27
N ARG A 61 6.21 -2.27 19.17
CA ARG A 61 7.06 -3.40 18.78
C ARG A 61 8.51 -3.00 18.55
N LYS A 62 8.73 -1.86 17.88
CA LYS A 62 10.09 -1.33 17.67
C LYS A 62 10.74 -0.90 18.98
N ALA A 63 10.01 -0.23 19.87
CA ALA A 63 10.49 0.16 21.18
C ALA A 63 10.84 -1.08 22.03
N ASN A 64 9.96 -2.07 22.10
CA ASN A 64 10.20 -3.32 22.83
C ASN A 64 11.38 -4.11 22.25
N ASN A 65 11.53 -4.15 20.92
CA ASN A 65 12.67 -4.77 20.26
C ASN A 65 13.99 -4.00 20.47
N ALA A 66 13.93 -2.67 20.64
CA ALA A 66 15.11 -1.87 20.98
C ALA A 66 15.50 -2.00 22.47
N VAL A 67 14.53 -2.30 23.34
CA VAL A 67 14.73 -2.49 24.79
C VAL A 67 15.25 -3.89 25.12
N LEU A 68 14.96 -4.91 24.30
CA LEU A 68 15.61 -6.22 24.41
C LEU A 68 16.97 -6.15 23.70
N PRO A 69 18.11 -6.10 24.41
CA PRO A 69 19.40 -6.17 23.76
C PRO A 69 19.49 -7.54 23.08
N THR A 70 19.66 -7.54 21.75
CA THR A 70 20.21 -8.70 21.07
C THR A 70 21.56 -8.97 21.74
N GLY A 71 21.65 -10.07 22.49
CA GLY A 71 22.90 -10.49 23.10
C GLY A 71 23.97 -10.66 22.00
N PRO A 72 25.26 -10.49 22.33
CA PRO A 72 26.30 -10.50 21.33
C PRO A 72 26.34 -11.87 20.65
N GLN A 73 25.97 -11.94 19.38
CA GLN A 73 26.31 -13.06 18.51
C GLN A 73 27.82 -12.97 18.24
N ARG A 74 28.62 -13.46 19.20
CA ARG A 74 29.97 -13.90 18.95
C ARG A 74 29.89 -15.32 18.37
N THR A 75 30.10 -15.44 17.07
CA THR A 75 30.72 -16.63 16.48
C THR A 75 31.81 -16.16 15.53
N ASP A 76 32.90 -15.65 16.10
CA ASP A 76 34.21 -15.63 15.46
C ASP A 76 34.93 -16.94 15.80
N SER A 77 34.66 -18.04 15.09
CA SER A 77 35.59 -19.19 15.11
C SER A 77 35.31 -20.19 14.00
N GLY A 78 36.22 -20.17 13.02
CA GLY A 78 36.84 -21.35 12.41
C GLY A 78 35.97 -22.30 11.61
N SER A 79 36.11 -22.25 10.28
CA SER A 79 36.78 -23.29 9.51
C SER A 79 36.35 -23.22 8.04
N ASN A 80 37.03 -22.38 7.25
CA ASN A 80 37.10 -22.63 5.81
C ASN A 80 38.12 -23.75 5.64
N GLY A 81 37.64 -24.98 5.45
CA GLY A 81 38.45 -26.09 4.98
C GLY A 81 38.90 -25.83 3.54
N LYS A 82 39.96 -25.02 3.37
CA LYS A 82 40.78 -25.01 2.16
C LYS A 82 42.08 -25.70 2.51
N LEU A 83 42.14 -27.00 2.21
CA LEU A 83 43.38 -27.76 2.13
C LEU A 83 44.31 -27.01 1.16
N PRO A 84 45.54 -26.63 1.53
CA PRO A 84 46.55 -26.30 0.54
C PRO A 84 47.13 -27.62 0.02
N GLU A 85 46.89 -27.83 -1.28
CA GLU A 85 47.48 -28.87 -2.10
C GLU A 85 49.01 -28.73 -2.07
N LEU A 86 49.69 -29.79 -1.65
CA LEU A 86 51.14 -29.91 -1.63
C LEU A 86 51.67 -29.71 -3.06
N HIS A 87 52.40 -28.62 -3.29
CA HIS A 87 53.28 -28.51 -4.45
C HIS A 87 54.72 -28.53 -3.93
N GLU A 88 55.28 -29.73 -3.95
CA GLU A 88 56.69 -30.03 -3.77
C GLU A 88 57.48 -29.19 -4.78
N HIS A 89 58.25 -28.21 -4.29
CA HIS A 89 59.30 -27.60 -5.09
C HIS A 89 60.55 -28.46 -4.91
N ASP A 90 60.81 -29.32 -5.89
CA ASP A 90 62.12 -29.93 -6.11
C ASP A 90 63.19 -28.84 -6.22
N SER A 91 64.32 -29.11 -5.57
CA SER A 91 65.52 -28.30 -5.57
C SER A 91 66.46 -28.72 -6.71
N GLU A 92 67.20 -27.74 -7.22
CA GLU A 92 68.37 -27.79 -8.13
C GLU A 92 68.14 -28.03 -9.63
#